data_AF-A0AAE0L6A3-F1
#
_entry.id   AF-A0AAE0L6A3-F1
#
_cell.length_a   1.000
_cell.length_b   1.000
_cell.length_c   1.000
_cell.angle_alpha   90.00
_cell.angle_beta   90.00
_cell.angle_gamma   90.00
#
_symmetry.space_group_name_H-M   'P 1'
#
loop_
_entity.id
_entity.type
_entity.pdbx_description
1 polymer ?
#
loop_
_entity_poly.entity_id
_entity_poly.type
_entity_poly.pdbx_seq_one_letter_code
_entity_poly.pdbx_strand_id
1 'polypeptide(L)'
;VTLLPTVPWSRQAEYSKVERAVWRLRPEDKEVAGYVHQLGNFSHVIVRGAGHIVPGDQPERALDMITRFIEGVKYENLPNPVSSMEQPIGMSANSRASVQL
;
A
#
# COMPACT_ATOMS: atom_id res chain seq x y z
N VAL A 1 -3.57 -14.11 13.08
CA VAL A 1 -2.60 -14.05 14.19
C VAL A 1 -1.31 -13.47 13.63
N THR A 2 -0.73 -12.44 14.25
CA THR A 2 0.54 -11.84 13.78
C THR A 2 1.69 -12.37 14.65
N LEU A 3 2.72 -12.94 14.02
CA LEU A 3 3.84 -13.59 14.72
C LEU A 3 4.94 -12.60 15.17
N LEU A 4 5.08 -11.46 14.49
CA LEU A 4 6.13 -10.46 14.74
C LEU A 4 6.29 -9.99 16.20
N PRO A 5 5.22 -9.82 17.01
CA PRO A 5 5.39 -9.46 18.42
C PRO A 5 5.80 -10.64 19.32
N THR A 6 5.69 -11.90 18.87
CA THR A 6 5.90 -13.09 19.73
C THR A 6 7.22 -13.81 19.46
N VAL A 7 7.73 -13.80 18.23
CA VAL A 7 9.04 -14.41 17.91
C VAL A 7 10.18 -13.52 18.43
N PRO A 8 11.28 -14.09 18.96
CA PRO A 8 12.45 -13.31 19.34
C PRO A 8 13.23 -12.87 18.10
N TRP A 9 13.36 -11.56 17.92
CA TRP A 9 14.20 -10.96 16.87
C TRP A 9 14.70 -9.58 17.32
N SER A 10 15.74 -9.07 16.66
CA SER A 10 16.53 -7.92 17.13
C SER A 10 15.74 -6.64 17.38
N ARG A 11 14.66 -6.36 16.64
CA ARG A 11 13.81 -5.17 16.84
C ARG A 11 12.39 -5.48 17.32
N GLN A 12 12.15 -6.64 17.94
CA GLN A 12 10.85 -7.02 18.49
C GLN A 12 10.30 -5.98 19.49
N ALA A 13 11.17 -5.51 20.39
CA ALA A 13 10.81 -4.54 21.43
C ALA A 13 10.46 -3.17 20.84
N GLU A 14 11.15 -2.75 19.78
CA GLU A 14 10.83 -1.52 19.05
C GLU A 14 9.52 -1.68 18.27
N TYR A 15 9.34 -2.82 17.58
CA TYR A 15 8.13 -3.12 16.81
C TYR A 15 6.87 -3.05 17.66
N SER A 16 6.95 -3.52 18.90
CA SER A 16 5.82 -3.50 19.84
C SER A 16 5.46 -2.10 20.33
N LYS A 17 6.36 -1.11 20.20
CA LYS A 17 6.15 0.28 20.63
C LYS A 17 5.72 1.19 19.50
N VAL A 18 6.04 0.83 18.25
CA VAL A 18 5.75 1.67 17.08
C VAL A 18 4.26 1.64 16.77
N GLU A 19 3.70 2.83 16.59
CA GLU A 19 2.31 2.98 16.21
C GLU A 19 2.08 2.59 14.75
N ARG A 20 0.86 2.12 14.49
CA ARG A 20 0.44 1.71 13.15
C ARG A 20 -0.05 2.91 12.36
N ALA A 21 0.60 3.21 11.24
CA ALA A 21 0.17 4.24 10.31
C ALA A 21 -0.95 3.73 9.38
N VAL A 22 -1.85 4.63 9.00
CA VAL A 22 -2.88 4.38 7.98
C VAL A 22 -2.32 4.77 6.62
N TRP A 23 -2.30 3.83 5.68
CA TRP A 23 -1.84 4.07 4.32
C TRP A 23 -3.02 4.24 3.36
N ARG A 24 -2.92 5.28 2.53
CA ARG A 24 -3.82 5.59 1.42
C ARG A 24 -2.98 5.83 0.18
N LEU A 25 -3.52 5.49 -0.99
CA LEU A 25 -2.86 5.77 -2.27
C LEU A 25 -2.77 7.27 -2.50
N ARG A 26 -3.87 8.00 -2.22
CA ARG A 26 -3.91 9.46 -2.23
C ARG A 26 -4.37 10.00 -0.87
N PRO A 27 -3.84 11.16 -0.42
CA PRO A 27 -4.28 11.79 0.83
C PRO A 27 -5.79 12.05 0.91
N GLU A 28 -6.39 12.40 -0.23
CA GLU A 28 -7.82 12.69 -0.40
C GLU A 28 -8.72 11.45 -0.50
N ASP A 29 -8.13 10.25 -0.63
CA ASP A 29 -8.93 9.03 -0.74
C ASP A 29 -9.67 8.75 0.57
N LYS A 30 -10.99 8.60 0.46
CA LYS A 30 -11.82 8.14 1.58
C LYS A 30 -11.51 6.69 1.96
N GLU A 31 -11.00 5.91 1.01
CA GLU A 31 -10.70 4.51 1.23
C GLU A 31 -9.27 4.30 1.76
N VAL A 32 -9.16 3.50 2.82
CA VAL A 32 -7.87 3.05 3.35
C VAL A 32 -7.34 1.90 2.50
N ALA A 33 -6.15 2.09 1.91
CA ALA A 33 -5.44 1.06 1.16
C ALA A 33 -4.88 -0.02 2.09
N GLY A 34 -4.44 0.37 3.29
CA GLY A 34 -3.92 -0.56 4.27
C GLY A 34 -3.35 0.08 5.51
N TYR A 35 -2.55 -0.69 6.23
CA TYR A 35 -1.89 -0.27 7.46
C TYR A 35 -0.42 -0.64 7.43
N VAL A 36 0.43 0.20 8.01
CA VAL A 36 1.88 0.01 7.99
C VAL A 36 2.46 0.18 9.39
N HIS A 37 3.35 -0.72 9.78
CA HIS A 37 4.29 -0.50 10.88
C HIS A 37 5.68 -0.34 10.26
N GLN A 38 6.32 0.81 10.46
CA GLN A 38 7.62 1.12 9.86
C GLN A 38 8.68 1.32 10.94
N LEU A 39 9.78 0.59 10.84
CA LEU A 39 10.89 0.59 11.80
C LEU A 39 12.23 0.61 11.07
N GLY A 40 12.82 1.79 10.94
CA GLY A 40 14.06 1.96 10.18
C GLY A 40 13.89 1.44 8.75
N ASN A 41 14.58 0.34 8.41
CA ASN A 41 14.52 -0.33 7.11
C ASN A 41 13.54 -1.53 7.05
N PHE A 42 12.77 -1.78 8.11
CA PHE A 42 11.74 -2.82 8.14
C PHE A 42 10.35 -2.20 8.00
N SER A 43 9.53 -2.75 7.11
CA SER A 43 8.14 -2.32 6.92
C SER A 43 7.23 -3.54 6.91
N HIS A 44 6.26 -3.58 7.82
CA HIS A 44 5.20 -4.57 7.82
C HIS A 44 3.91 -3.93 7.33
N VAL A 45 3.50 -4.31 6.12
CA VAL A 45 2.35 -3.73 5.41
C VAL A 45 1.20 -4.73 5.39
N ILE A 46 0.01 -4.27 5.76
CA ILE A 46 -1.25 -5.01 5.64
C ILE A 46 -2.06 -4.33 4.55
N VAL A 47 -2.30 -5.03 3.44
CA VAL A 47 -3.13 -4.53 2.34
C VAL A 47 -4.58 -4.89 2.62
N ARG A 48 -5.44 -3.88 2.72
CA ARG A 48 -6.87 -4.09 2.99
C ARG A 48 -7.55 -4.66 1.73
N GLY A 49 -8.44 -5.63 1.90
CA GLY A 49 -9.19 -6.22 0.79
C GLY A 49 -8.36 -7.13 -0.13
N ALA A 50 -7.11 -7.44 0.24
CA ALA A 50 -6.30 -8.45 -0.40
C ALA A 50 -6.43 -9.79 0.31
N GLY A 51 -6.46 -10.87 -0.46
CA GLY A 51 -6.37 -12.25 0.02
C GLY A 51 -4.92 -12.75 -0.02
N HIS A 52 -4.75 -14.01 -0.42
CA HIS A 52 -3.44 -14.65 -0.45
C HIS A 52 -2.53 -14.08 -1.56
N ILE A 53 -3.12 -13.66 -2.68
CA ILE A 53 -2.38 -13.18 -3.86
C ILE A 53 -2.62 -11.69 -4.02
N VAL A 54 -1.87 -10.90 -3.24
CA VAL A 54 -2.07 -9.45 -3.14
C VAL A 54 -2.09 -8.72 -4.50
N PRO A 55 -1.17 -8.98 -5.45
CA PRO A 55 -1.21 -8.31 -6.76
C PRO A 55 -2.41 -8.71 -7.62
N GLY A 56 -2.98 -9.90 -7.40
CA GLY A 56 -4.19 -10.35 -8.09
C GLY A 56 -5.46 -9.72 -7.52
N ASP A 57 -5.52 -9.59 -6.20
CA ASP A 57 -6.71 -9.05 -5.51
C ASP A 57 -6.74 -7.52 -5.47
N GLN A 58 -5.58 -6.88 -5.35
CA GLN A 58 -5.43 -5.42 -5.17
C GLN A 58 -4.24 -4.90 -5.99
N PRO A 59 -4.33 -4.89 -7.33
CA PRO A 59 -3.20 -4.59 -8.21
C PRO A 59 -2.59 -3.20 -8.00
N GLU A 60 -3.42 -2.16 -7.86
CA GLU A 60 -2.95 -0.78 -7.64
C GLU A 60 -2.22 -0.62 -6.29
N ARG A 61 -2.75 -1.25 -5.23
CA ARG A 61 -2.15 -1.22 -3.90
C ARG A 61 -0.85 -2.00 -3.88
N ALA A 62 -0.82 -3.15 -4.54
CA ALA A 62 0.40 -3.95 -4.67
C ALA A 62 1.50 -3.19 -5.41
N LEU A 63 1.16 -2.50 -6.50
CA LEU A 63 2.11 -1.68 -7.25
C LEU A 63 2.69 -0.56 -6.39
N ASP A 64 1.85 0.25 -5.73
CA ASP A 64 2.33 1.34 -4.87
C ASP A 64 3.19 0.81 -3.71
N MET A 65 2.80 -0.30 -3.09
CA MET A 65 3.59 -0.95 -2.04
C MET A 65 4.98 -1.39 -2.53
N ILE A 66 5.04 -2.06 -3.69
CA ILE A 66 6.30 -2.56 -4.27
C ILE A 66 7.18 -1.40 -4.72
N THR A 67 6.62 -0.40 -5.39
CA THR A 67 7.37 0.77 -5.85
C THR A 67 7.99 1.52 -4.67
N ARG A 68 7.23 1.78 -3.60
CA ARG A 68 7.76 2.39 -2.37
C ARG A 68 8.88 1.57 -1.74
N PHE A 69 8.76 0.24 -1.75
CA PHE A 69 9.79 -0.65 -1.23
C PHE A 69 11.10 -0.54 -2.03
N ILE A 70 11.01 -0.51 -3.36
CA ILE A 70 12.17 -0.40 -4.26
C ILE A 70 12.82 0.98 -4.14
N GLU A 71 12.02 2.04 -4.06
CA GLU A 71 12.50 3.44 -3.99
C GLU A 71 12.90 3.86 -2.57
N GLY A 72 12.62 3.05 -1.54
CA GLY A 72 12.89 3.39 -0.15
C GLY A 72 12.00 4.50 0.42
N VAL A 73 10.83 4.73 -0.17
CA VAL A 73 9.88 5.77 0.24
C VAL A 73 9.15 5.34 1.51
N LYS A 74 9.18 6.20 2.53
CA LYS A 74 8.46 5.97 3.80
C LYS A 74 6.97 6.28 3.67
N TYR A 75 6.15 5.56 4.41
CA TYR A 75 4.70 5.77 4.43
C TYR A 75 4.28 7.00 5.24
N GLU A 76 5.17 7.51 6.10
CA GLU A 76 4.98 8.67 6.97
C GLU A 76 5.20 10.02 6.25
N ASN A 77 5.87 10.03 5.09
CA ASN A 77 6.34 11.24 4.40
C ASN A 77 5.62 11.50 3.06
N LEU A 78 4.30 11.65 3.01
CA LEU A 78 3.63 12.02 1.75
C LEU A 78 3.34 13.52 1.66
N PRO A 79 3.73 14.14 0.53
CA PRO A 79 2.72 14.48 -0.46
C PRO A 79 2.85 13.62 -1.72
N ASN A 80 1.68 13.16 -2.18
CA ASN A 80 1.31 12.79 -3.55
C ASN A 80 1.75 11.42 -4.14
N PRO A 81 0.91 10.87 -5.04
CA PRO A 81 0.90 9.45 -5.40
C PRO A 81 1.96 9.08 -6.46
N VAL A 82 2.41 7.82 -6.44
CA VAL A 82 3.25 7.21 -7.49
C VAL A 82 2.47 6.95 -8.80
N SER A 83 1.29 7.57 -8.96
CA SER A 83 0.36 7.40 -10.08
C SER A 83 0.51 8.50 -11.13
N SER A 84 1.77 8.84 -11.47
CA SER A 84 2.08 9.64 -12.68
C SER A 84 2.89 8.85 -13.71
N MET A 85 3.14 7.55 -13.50
CA MET A 85 3.55 6.68 -14.59
C MET A 85 2.31 6.29 -15.40
N GLU A 86 2.06 7.04 -16.47
CA GLU A 86 1.15 6.62 -17.54
C GLU A 86 1.55 5.21 -18.02
N GLN A 87 0.56 4.34 -18.11
CA GLN A 87 0.73 3.01 -18.69
C GLN A 87 1.17 3.17 -20.17
N PRO A 88 2.12 2.37 -20.69
CA PRO A 88 2.44 2.40 -22.10
C PRO A 88 1.22 1.95 -22.92
N ILE A 89 0.69 2.91 -23.69
CA ILE A 89 -0.12 2.77 -24.90
C ILE A 89 -0.41 1.33 -25.37
N GLY A 90 -1.67 0.91 -25.21
CA GLY A 90 -2.24 -0.15 -26.04
C GLY A 90 -3.13 -1.16 -25.34
N MET A 91 -4.27 -0.74 -24.77
CA MET A 91 -5.48 -1.57 -24.72
C MET A 91 -6.70 -0.69 -24.39
N SER A 92 -7.37 -0.24 -25.46
CA SER A 92 -8.67 0.40 -25.42
C SER A 92 -9.74 -0.60 -24.98
N ALA A 93 -10.45 -0.28 -23.89
CA ALA A 93 -11.74 -0.87 -23.57
C ALA A 93 -12.72 0.27 -23.24
N ASN A 94 -13.44 0.71 -24.28
CA ASN A 94 -14.79 1.28 -24.21
C ASN A 94 -15.63 0.60 -23.10
N SER A 95 -16.58 1.19 -22.40
CA SER A 95 -17.49 2.31 -22.65
C SER A 95 -18.28 2.53 -21.36
N ARG A 96 -18.48 3.79 -20.94
CA ARG A 96 -19.62 4.17 -20.09
C ARG A 96 -19.84 5.68 -20.20
N ALA A 97 -20.30 6.10 -21.36
CA ALA A 97 -20.96 7.38 -21.51
C ALA A 97 -22.46 7.14 -21.23
N SER A 98 -22.93 7.77 -20.18
CA SER A 98 -24.33 7.90 -19.82
C SER A 98 -25.13 8.42 -21.01
N VAL A 99 -26.21 7.71 -21.38
CA VAL A 99 -27.28 8.28 -22.19
C VAL A 99 -28.43 8.59 -21.25
N GLN A 100 -28.67 9.89 -21.08
CA GLN A 100 -29.90 10.44 -20.54
C GLN A 100 -31.00 10.27 -21.60
N LEU A 101 -32.11 9.64 -21.24
CA LEU A 101 -33.44 9.90 -21.80
C LEU A 101 -34.38 10.16 -20.62
#